data_AF-A0A8H4XU60-F1
#
_entry.id   AF-A0A8H4XU60-F1
#
_cell.length_a   1.000
_cell.length_b   1.000
_cell.length_c   1.000
_cell.angle_alpha   90.00
_cell.angle_beta   90.00
_cell.angle_gamma   90.00
#
_symmetry.space_group_name_H-M   'P 1'
#
loop_
_entity.id
_entity.type
_entity.pdbx_description
1 polymer ?
#
loop_
_entity_poly.entity_id
_entity_poly.type
_entity_poly.pdbx_seq_one_letter_code
_entity_poly.pdbx_strand_id
1 'polypeptide(L)'
;MSPVNYVRSVTSSQAKKFRRDLATLETYEAINHNQTGTYAYTSDTAETTVFAANTSCILTPEVTDGPYYVWGEMIRKNVKEDEYSDGVDLYLEVQYLDISTCQPVPDIYVDIWNANATGVYSGISESGNYAADGWNSTYLRGIQVTDEDGVASFETIFPGHYEGRATHTHLLAHMNVTVND
;
A
#
# COMPACT_ATOMS: atom_id res chain seq x y z
N MET A 1 -28.04 22.01 27.54
CA MET A 1 -27.21 21.51 26.43
C MET A 1 -26.54 22.73 25.80
N SER A 2 -25.22 22.87 25.97
CA SER A 2 -24.48 23.97 25.32
C SER A 2 -24.19 23.59 23.87
N PRO A 3 -24.31 24.52 22.90
CA PRO A 3 -23.98 24.23 21.52
C PRO A 3 -22.46 24.04 21.37
N VAL A 4 -22.05 22.94 20.76
CA VAL A 4 -20.65 22.70 20.37
C VAL A 4 -20.37 23.55 19.14
N ASN A 5 -19.51 24.57 19.30
CA ASN A 5 -19.00 25.35 18.17
C ASN A 5 -17.89 24.55 17.47
N TYR A 6 -18.15 24.06 16.26
CA TYR A 6 -17.10 23.54 15.39
C TYR A 6 -16.26 24.71 14.87
N VAL A 7 -15.04 24.85 15.37
CA VAL A 7 -14.05 25.81 14.84
C VAL A 7 -13.35 25.15 13.65
N ARG A 8 -13.35 25.80 12.47
CA ARG A 8 -12.51 25.40 11.33
C ARG A 8 -11.06 25.84 11.60
N SER A 9 -10.25 24.95 12.15
CA SER A 9 -8.93 25.30 12.73
C SER A 9 -7.72 25.20 11.78
N VAL A 10 -7.87 25.55 10.50
CA VAL A 10 -6.71 25.79 9.61
C VAL A 10 -6.98 27.02 8.75
N THR A 11 -6.56 28.19 9.21
CA THR A 11 -6.71 29.47 8.48
C THR A 11 -5.45 29.89 7.72
N SER A 12 -4.30 29.25 7.99
CA SER A 12 -3.06 29.50 7.27
C SER A 12 -2.11 28.30 7.35
N SER A 13 -2.37 27.26 6.59
CA SER A 13 -1.26 26.48 6.04
C SER A 13 -1.21 26.81 4.56
N GLN A 14 -0.07 27.34 4.08
CA GLN A 14 0.15 27.39 2.64
C GLN A 14 0.30 25.94 2.21
N ALA A 15 -0.76 25.37 1.63
CA ALA A 15 -0.62 24.12 0.92
C ALA A 15 0.48 24.34 -0.13
N LYS A 16 1.61 23.63 0.00
CA LYS A 16 2.70 23.67 -0.98
C LYS A 16 2.27 22.91 -2.23
N LYS A 17 1.29 23.47 -2.95
CA LYS A 17 0.83 22.99 -4.26
C LYS A 17 1.60 23.73 -5.36
N PHE A 18 2.92 23.62 -5.36
CA PHE A 18 3.74 24.11 -6.46
C PHE A 18 4.35 22.93 -7.22
N ARG A 19 4.48 23.07 -8.54
CA ARG A 19 5.28 22.15 -9.35
C ARG A 19 6.70 22.22 -8.82
N ARG A 20 7.25 21.09 -8.40
CA ARG A 20 8.65 21.01 -7.93
C ARG A 20 9.55 21.53 -9.05
N ASP A 21 10.32 22.57 -8.75
CA ASP A 21 11.35 23.11 -9.63
C ASP A 21 12.70 22.44 -9.34
N LEU A 22 13.71 22.76 -10.15
CA LEU A 22 15.05 22.19 -10.00
C LEU A 22 15.63 22.46 -8.61
N ALA A 23 15.45 23.68 -8.08
CA ALA A 23 15.95 24.04 -6.75
C ALA A 23 15.30 23.21 -5.63
N THR A 24 14.00 22.91 -5.77
CA THR A 24 13.29 22.00 -4.86
C THR A 24 13.85 20.58 -4.97
N LEU A 25 14.06 20.07 -6.19
CA LEU A 25 14.65 18.75 -6.41
C LEU A 25 16.04 18.65 -5.79
N GLU A 26 16.93 19.60 -6.09
CA GLU A 26 18.30 19.65 -5.56
C GLU A 26 18.33 19.68 -4.02
N THR A 27 17.38 20.38 -3.39
CA THR A 27 17.25 20.40 -1.92
C THR A 27 16.94 19.02 -1.35
N TYR A 28 16.05 18.26 -1.99
CA TYR A 28 15.69 16.91 -1.53
C TYR A 28 16.72 15.86 -1.92
N GLU A 29 17.35 15.97 -3.10
CA GLU A 29 18.44 15.09 -3.53
C GLU A 29 19.67 15.20 -2.61
N ALA A 30 19.90 16.38 -2.02
CA ALA A 30 20.95 16.58 -1.03
C ALA A 30 20.65 15.94 0.34
N ILE A 31 19.41 15.50 0.59
CA ILE A 31 19.03 14.81 1.83
C ILE A 31 19.41 13.34 1.70
N ASN A 32 20.30 12.87 2.59
CA ASN A 32 20.58 11.45 2.70
C ASN A 32 19.39 10.72 3.33
N HIS A 33 18.66 9.94 2.54
CA HIS A 33 17.53 9.13 2.97
C HIS A 33 17.94 7.73 3.47
N ASN A 34 19.23 7.42 3.51
CA ASN A 34 19.75 6.18 4.08
C ASN A 34 19.57 6.19 5.61
N GLN A 35 18.50 5.53 6.06
CA GLN A 35 18.23 5.23 7.46
C GLN A 35 18.53 3.76 7.79
N THR A 36 19.21 3.04 6.90
CA THR A 36 19.52 1.60 7.03
C THR A 36 20.36 1.29 8.29
N GLY A 37 20.94 2.31 8.95
CA GLY A 37 21.65 2.19 10.22
C GLY A 37 20.92 2.71 11.47
N THR A 38 19.72 3.29 11.33
CA THR A 38 18.96 3.83 12.47
C THR A 38 18.14 2.74 13.16
N TYR A 39 17.57 1.82 12.37
CA TYR A 39 16.82 0.66 12.86
C TYR A 39 17.33 -0.59 12.12
N ALA A 40 17.70 -1.63 12.85
CA ALA A 40 18.20 -2.88 12.29
C ALA A 40 17.05 -3.86 11.98
N TYR A 41 16.04 -3.38 11.23
CA TYR A 41 14.92 -4.21 10.83
C TYR A 41 15.30 -5.12 9.66
N THR A 42 14.78 -6.32 9.70
CA THR A 42 14.90 -7.38 8.70
C THR A 42 13.52 -7.92 8.41
N SER A 43 13.38 -8.77 7.39
CA SER A 43 12.14 -9.51 7.10
C SER A 43 11.67 -10.41 8.24
N ASP A 44 12.52 -10.67 9.24
CA ASP A 44 12.23 -11.49 10.41
C ASP A 44 11.97 -10.65 11.68
N THR A 45 11.94 -9.32 11.55
CA THR A 45 11.63 -8.45 12.67
C THR A 45 10.19 -8.66 13.09
N ALA A 46 9.96 -8.90 14.38
CA ALA A 46 8.62 -9.14 14.89
C ALA A 46 7.71 -7.93 14.64
N GLU A 47 6.48 -8.19 14.20
CA GLU A 47 5.48 -7.17 13.88
C GLU A 47 5.16 -6.29 15.09
N THR A 48 5.11 -6.87 16.29
CA THR A 48 5.01 -6.13 17.57
C THR A 48 6.12 -5.10 17.78
N THR A 49 7.28 -5.27 17.14
CA THR A 49 8.38 -4.28 17.14
C THR A 49 8.18 -3.24 16.04
N VAL A 50 7.79 -3.66 14.83
CA VAL A 50 7.53 -2.77 13.68
C VAL A 50 6.39 -1.80 14.00
N PHE A 51 5.32 -2.30 14.62
CA PHE A 51 4.11 -1.55 14.97
C PHE A 51 4.07 -1.14 16.46
N ALA A 52 5.21 -1.10 17.15
CA ALA A 52 5.30 -0.74 18.57
C ALA A 52 4.93 0.73 18.89
N ALA A 53 4.77 1.57 17.86
CA ALA A 53 4.53 2.99 18.05
C ALA A 53 3.13 3.24 18.63
N ASN A 54 3.06 4.08 19.67
CA ASN A 54 1.79 4.50 20.26
C ASN A 54 1.13 5.58 19.38
N THR A 55 0.57 5.15 18.25
CA THR A 55 -0.10 6.04 17.30
C THR A 55 -1.59 6.18 17.62
N SER A 56 -2.17 7.32 17.27
CA SER A 56 -3.63 7.48 17.31
C SER A 56 -4.26 6.60 16.22
N CYS A 57 -5.15 5.67 16.60
CA CYS A 57 -5.97 4.94 15.65
C CYS A 57 -7.10 5.86 15.14
N ILE A 58 -6.99 6.27 13.88
CA ILE A 58 -8.02 7.06 13.19
C ILE A 58 -8.48 6.31 11.96
N LEU A 59 -9.72 6.57 11.53
CA LEU A 59 -10.25 5.96 10.31
C LEU A 59 -9.42 6.41 9.09
N THR A 60 -8.81 5.45 8.42
CA THR A 60 -8.14 5.65 7.12
C THR A 60 -9.19 6.05 6.07
N PRO A 61 -8.92 7.06 5.23
CA PRO A 61 -9.85 7.44 4.17
C PRO A 61 -9.99 6.30 3.15
N GLU A 62 -11.23 6.02 2.74
CA GLU A 62 -11.50 5.14 1.62
C GLU A 62 -11.20 5.84 0.28
N VAL A 63 -10.69 5.07 -0.68
CA VAL A 63 -10.42 5.51 -2.06
C VAL A 63 -11.04 4.50 -3.03
N THR A 64 -11.15 4.87 -4.31
CA THR A 64 -11.67 3.99 -5.36
C THR A 64 -10.70 2.85 -5.66
N ASP A 65 -11.24 1.67 -5.95
CA ASP A 65 -10.53 0.51 -6.51
C ASP A 65 -9.83 0.84 -7.84
N GLY A 66 -10.46 1.65 -8.69
CA GLY A 66 -9.93 1.97 -10.00
C GLY A 66 -10.08 0.81 -11.01
N PRO A 67 -9.59 0.98 -12.24
CA PRO A 67 -9.99 0.10 -13.35
C PRO A 67 -9.31 -1.28 -13.36
N TYR A 68 -8.30 -1.50 -12.51
CA TYR A 68 -7.41 -2.67 -12.61
C TYR A 68 -7.58 -3.71 -11.50
N TYR A 69 -8.67 -3.62 -10.74
CA TYR A 69 -9.02 -4.65 -9.75
C TYR A 69 -9.52 -5.92 -10.45
N VAL A 70 -9.05 -7.07 -9.99
CA VAL A 70 -9.41 -8.40 -10.48
C VAL A 70 -9.91 -9.21 -9.28
N TRP A 71 -11.03 -9.90 -9.45
CA TRP A 71 -11.62 -10.70 -8.37
C TRP A 71 -11.01 -12.09 -8.30
N GLY A 72 -10.78 -12.58 -7.07
CA GLY A 72 -10.38 -13.96 -6.83
C GLY A 72 -8.89 -14.21 -7.07
N GLU A 73 -8.04 -13.26 -6.65
CA GLU A 73 -6.59 -13.42 -6.68
C GLU A 73 -6.10 -14.55 -5.76
N MET A 74 -4.86 -14.96 -5.97
CA MET A 74 -4.24 -16.02 -5.19
C MET A 74 -3.90 -15.57 -3.76
N ILE A 75 -4.16 -16.41 -2.77
CA ILE A 75 -3.63 -16.23 -1.41
C ILE A 75 -2.14 -16.59 -1.42
N ARG A 76 -1.28 -15.57 -1.48
CA ARG A 76 0.19 -15.74 -1.51
C ARG A 76 0.91 -14.55 -0.92
N LYS A 77 1.96 -14.83 -0.14
CA LYS A 77 2.80 -13.80 0.49
C LYS A 77 3.73 -13.13 -0.53
N ASN A 78 4.45 -13.92 -1.31
CA ASN A 78 5.25 -13.41 -2.41
C ASN A 78 4.38 -13.24 -3.65
N VAL A 79 4.15 -11.99 -4.03
CA VAL A 79 3.37 -11.63 -5.23
C VAL A 79 4.28 -11.38 -6.44
N LYS A 80 5.60 -11.43 -6.27
CA LYS A 80 6.55 -11.27 -7.37
C LYS A 80 6.57 -12.51 -8.24
N GLU A 81 6.71 -12.27 -9.53
CA GLU A 81 7.04 -13.27 -10.55
C GLU A 81 8.26 -12.73 -11.29
N ASP A 82 9.36 -13.50 -11.27
CA ASP A 82 10.71 -13.03 -11.65
C ASP A 82 10.77 -12.37 -13.03
N GLU A 83 9.98 -12.87 -13.98
CA GLU A 83 9.95 -12.35 -15.36
C GLU A 83 9.37 -10.92 -15.45
N TYR A 84 8.52 -10.51 -14.50
CA TYR A 84 7.72 -9.29 -14.60
C TYR A 84 7.96 -8.29 -13.46
N SER A 85 8.76 -8.68 -12.47
CA SER A 85 8.89 -7.99 -11.19
C SER A 85 10.28 -7.38 -10.98
N ASP A 86 10.97 -7.02 -12.07
CA ASP A 86 12.17 -6.20 -11.99
C ASP A 86 11.87 -4.89 -11.24
N GLY A 87 12.71 -4.54 -10.27
CA GLY A 87 12.51 -3.33 -9.46
C GLY A 87 13.25 -3.35 -8.12
N VAL A 88 12.78 -2.50 -7.21
CA VAL A 88 13.26 -2.46 -5.82
C VAL A 88 12.33 -3.31 -4.98
N ASP A 89 12.86 -4.33 -4.31
CA ASP A 89 12.08 -5.16 -3.39
C ASP A 89 11.45 -4.34 -2.27
N LEU A 90 10.19 -4.67 -1.97
CA LEU A 90 9.40 -4.07 -0.91
C LEU A 90 8.74 -5.19 -0.09
N TYR A 91 9.11 -5.26 1.19
CA TYR A 91 8.36 -6.00 2.20
C TYR A 91 7.26 -5.06 2.71
N LEU A 92 6.01 -5.33 2.32
CA LEU A 92 4.86 -4.51 2.66
C LEU A 92 4.09 -5.19 3.81
N GLU A 93 4.10 -4.54 4.97
CA GLU A 93 3.34 -4.95 6.14
C GLU A 93 2.28 -3.88 6.44
N VAL A 94 1.04 -4.31 6.66
CA VAL A 94 -0.10 -3.41 6.86
C VAL A 94 -0.89 -3.90 8.06
N GLN A 95 -0.91 -3.09 9.12
CA GLN A 95 -1.69 -3.38 10.32
C GLN A 95 -3.09 -2.79 10.26
N TYR A 96 -4.08 -3.62 10.54
CA TYR A 96 -5.48 -3.25 10.66
C TYR A 96 -5.89 -3.21 12.13
N LEU A 97 -6.44 -2.06 12.54
CA LEU A 97 -6.88 -1.80 13.91
C LEU A 97 -8.36 -1.41 13.92
N ASP A 98 -9.09 -1.86 14.94
CA ASP A 98 -10.44 -1.40 15.21
C ASP A 98 -10.39 0.03 15.79
N ILE A 99 -11.05 0.97 15.13
CA ILE A 99 -11.01 2.40 15.49
C ILE A 99 -11.70 2.74 16.83
N SER A 100 -12.53 1.83 17.36
CA SER A 100 -13.24 2.04 18.62
C SER A 100 -12.43 1.57 19.82
N THR A 101 -11.62 0.53 19.63
CA THR A 101 -10.87 -0.17 20.69
C THR A 101 -9.36 -0.02 20.56
N CYS A 102 -8.88 0.43 19.40
CA CYS A 102 -7.47 0.46 19.00
C CYS A 102 -6.78 -0.90 19.10
N GLN A 103 -7.54 -2.00 19.01
CA GLN A 103 -6.99 -3.36 19.04
C GLN A 103 -6.79 -3.89 17.62
N PRO A 104 -5.80 -4.78 17.41
CA PRO A 104 -5.66 -5.52 16.16
C PRO A 104 -6.90 -6.27 15.72
N VAL A 105 -7.10 -6.38 14.41
CA VAL A 105 -8.21 -7.14 13.82
C VAL A 105 -7.66 -8.30 12.99
N PRO A 106 -7.70 -9.55 13.52
CA PRO A 106 -7.34 -10.74 12.76
C PRO A 106 -8.41 -11.10 11.71
N ASP A 107 -8.07 -12.04 10.83
CA ASP A 107 -8.98 -12.66 9.86
C ASP A 107 -9.58 -11.71 8.80
N ILE A 108 -8.92 -10.59 8.52
CA ILE A 108 -9.24 -9.72 7.38
C ILE A 108 -8.46 -10.22 6.17
N TYR A 109 -9.15 -10.46 5.06
CA TYR A 109 -8.52 -10.79 3.79
C TYR A 109 -8.20 -9.50 3.06
N VAL A 110 -6.91 -9.25 2.83
CA VAL A 110 -6.40 -8.04 2.22
C VAL A 110 -5.89 -8.38 0.82
N ASP A 111 -6.55 -7.84 -0.19
CA ASP A 111 -6.09 -7.85 -1.57
C ASP A 111 -5.08 -6.73 -1.79
N ILE A 112 -3.97 -7.04 -2.46
CA ILE A 112 -3.09 -6.02 -3.02
C ILE A 112 -2.94 -6.19 -4.52
N TRP A 113 -2.83 -5.05 -5.21
CA TRP A 113 -2.36 -5.01 -6.58
C TRP A 113 -1.60 -3.71 -6.84
N ASN A 114 -0.52 -3.80 -7.62
CA ASN A 114 0.20 -2.63 -8.09
C ASN A 114 0.76 -2.84 -9.49
N ALA A 115 1.10 -1.74 -10.15
CA ALA A 115 1.83 -1.79 -11.40
C ALA A 115 3.25 -2.33 -11.16
N ASN A 116 3.86 -2.93 -12.18
CA ASN A 116 5.30 -3.17 -12.18
C ASN A 116 6.10 -1.86 -12.21
N ALA A 117 7.43 -1.95 -12.16
CA ALA A 117 8.31 -0.78 -12.10
C ALA A 117 8.15 0.19 -13.29
N THR A 118 7.57 -0.25 -14.41
CA THR A 118 7.34 0.58 -15.61
C THR A 118 5.90 1.09 -15.73
N GLY A 119 5.02 0.77 -14.77
CA GLY A 119 3.65 1.29 -14.73
C GLY A 119 2.59 0.40 -15.37
N VAL A 120 2.89 -0.88 -15.62
CA VAL A 120 1.95 -1.86 -16.22
C VAL A 120 1.38 -2.80 -15.16
N TYR A 121 0.06 -2.95 -15.12
CA TYR A 121 -0.65 -3.94 -14.30
C TYR A 121 -0.79 -5.27 -15.05
N SER A 122 -0.61 -6.39 -14.34
CA SER A 122 -0.98 -7.75 -14.79
C SER A 122 -2.50 -7.94 -14.88
N GLY A 123 -2.98 -9.04 -15.45
CA GLY A 123 -4.39 -9.48 -15.37
C GLY A 123 -5.39 -8.63 -16.15
N ILE A 124 -4.99 -7.45 -16.65
CA ILE A 124 -5.79 -6.55 -17.47
C ILE A 124 -4.98 -6.16 -18.70
N SER A 125 -5.50 -6.39 -19.90
CA SER A 125 -4.80 -6.03 -21.14
C SER A 125 -5.71 -5.26 -22.09
N GLU A 126 -5.67 -3.93 -22.00
CA GLU A 126 -6.48 -3.01 -22.77
C GLU A 126 -5.72 -1.73 -23.17
N SER A 127 -6.37 -0.81 -23.90
CA SER A 127 -5.71 0.39 -24.39
C SER A 127 -5.14 1.24 -23.26
N GLY A 128 -3.81 1.34 -23.19
CA GLY A 128 -3.09 2.09 -22.14
C GLY A 128 -2.53 1.21 -21.02
N ASN A 129 -2.87 -0.08 -20.99
CA ASN A 129 -2.26 -1.07 -20.10
C ASN A 129 -2.16 -2.43 -20.81
N TYR A 130 -0.97 -2.79 -21.27
CA TYR A 130 -0.74 -4.05 -21.99
C TYR A 130 0.05 -5.02 -21.08
N ALA A 131 -0.67 -5.83 -20.31
CA ALA A 131 -0.06 -6.82 -19.45
C ALA A 131 0.79 -7.82 -20.24
N ALA A 132 2.00 -8.11 -19.76
CA ALA A 132 2.71 -9.30 -20.19
C ALA A 132 1.85 -10.53 -19.87
N ASP A 133 1.80 -11.50 -20.78
CA ASP A 133 0.90 -12.67 -20.73
C ASP A 133 -0.61 -12.37 -20.66
N GLY A 134 -1.00 -11.12 -20.94
CA GLY A 134 -2.37 -10.70 -21.12
C GLY A 134 -3.24 -10.85 -19.87
N TRP A 135 -4.49 -11.27 -20.05
CA TRP A 135 -5.50 -11.36 -19.00
C TRP A 135 -5.27 -12.48 -17.97
N ASN A 136 -4.32 -13.39 -18.23
CA ASN A 136 -4.02 -14.51 -17.35
C ASN A 136 -2.81 -14.25 -16.44
N SER A 137 -2.11 -13.13 -16.60
CA SER A 137 -0.98 -12.82 -15.74
C SER A 137 -1.43 -12.37 -14.36
N THR A 138 -0.63 -12.72 -13.35
CA THR A 138 -1.00 -12.52 -11.95
C THR A 138 0.05 -11.75 -11.16
N TYR A 139 1.23 -11.48 -11.72
CA TYR A 139 2.33 -10.82 -11.03
C TYR A 139 1.90 -9.54 -10.30
N LEU A 140 2.46 -9.32 -9.12
CA LEU A 140 2.21 -8.16 -8.26
C LEU A 140 0.74 -8.03 -7.79
N ARG A 141 0.05 -9.18 -7.71
CA ARG A 141 -1.29 -9.34 -7.16
C ARG A 141 -1.33 -10.49 -6.17
N GLY A 142 -2.13 -10.34 -5.12
CA GLY A 142 -2.37 -11.44 -4.18
C GLY A 142 -3.12 -11.00 -2.93
N ILE A 143 -3.55 -12.01 -2.19
CA ILE A 143 -4.29 -11.88 -0.95
C ILE A 143 -3.45 -12.39 0.22
N GLN A 144 -3.51 -11.68 1.35
CA GLN A 144 -3.07 -12.19 2.65
C GLN A 144 -4.15 -11.99 3.69
N VAL A 145 -4.14 -12.84 4.70
CA VAL A 145 -5.05 -12.76 5.84
C VAL A 145 -4.31 -12.07 6.97
N THR A 146 -4.94 -11.12 7.65
CA THR A 146 -4.35 -10.52 8.84
C THR A 146 -4.22 -11.54 9.95
N ASP A 147 -3.07 -11.54 10.61
CA ASP A 147 -2.80 -12.43 11.73
C ASP A 147 -3.33 -11.88 13.06
N GLU A 148 -2.93 -12.48 14.19
CA GLU A 148 -3.37 -12.08 15.55
C GLU A 148 -2.92 -10.66 15.93
N ASP A 149 -1.83 -10.16 15.35
CA ASP A 149 -1.35 -8.78 15.49
C ASP A 149 -2.02 -7.83 14.47
N GLY A 150 -2.97 -8.35 13.69
CA GLY A 150 -3.77 -7.62 12.72
C GLY A 150 -3.01 -7.27 11.46
N VAL A 151 -1.92 -7.98 11.16
CA VAL A 151 -0.99 -7.61 10.09
C VAL A 151 -1.15 -8.53 8.88
N ALA A 152 -1.26 -7.92 7.70
CA ALA A 152 -1.10 -8.61 6.42
C ALA A 152 0.26 -8.26 5.81
N SER A 153 1.03 -9.28 5.43
CA SER A 153 2.44 -9.15 5.06
C SER A 153 2.73 -9.71 3.67
N PHE A 154 3.29 -8.89 2.78
CA PHE A 154 3.55 -9.23 1.38
C PHE A 154 5.00 -8.97 0.97
N GLU A 155 5.48 -9.75 0.00
CA GLU A 155 6.74 -9.48 -0.72
C GLU A 155 6.38 -9.02 -2.14
N THR A 156 6.66 -7.76 -2.44
CA THR A 156 6.35 -7.11 -3.73
C THR A 156 7.54 -6.24 -4.16
N ILE A 157 7.33 -5.34 -5.11
CA ILE A 157 8.28 -4.30 -5.49
C ILE A 157 7.69 -2.91 -5.30
N PHE A 158 8.55 -1.90 -5.15
CA PHE A 158 8.14 -0.51 -5.21
C PHE A 158 7.56 -0.20 -6.60
N PRO A 159 6.29 0.24 -6.71
CA PRO A 159 5.63 0.31 -8.01
C PRO A 159 6.16 1.44 -8.89
N GLY A 160 6.04 1.24 -10.20
CA GLY A 160 6.16 2.32 -11.17
C GLY A 160 5.00 3.33 -11.08
N HIS A 161 5.11 4.39 -11.85
CA HIS A 161 3.99 5.30 -12.12
C HIS A 161 3.49 5.08 -13.55
N TYR A 162 2.26 5.49 -13.82
CA TYR A 162 1.68 5.54 -15.15
C TYR A 162 0.99 6.89 -15.37
N GLU A 163 0.65 7.18 -16.62
CA GLU A 163 0.17 8.50 -17.02
C GLU A 163 -0.98 9.00 -16.13
N GLY A 164 -0.81 10.20 -15.57
CA GLY A 164 -1.81 10.84 -14.72
C GLY A 164 -1.89 10.34 -13.27
N ARG A 165 -1.04 9.41 -12.84
CA ARG A 165 -1.08 8.83 -11.48
C ARG A 165 0.30 8.83 -10.82
N ALA A 166 0.33 9.12 -9.52
CA ALA A 166 1.53 8.92 -8.70
C ALA A 166 1.77 7.40 -8.49
N THR A 167 2.96 7.00 -8.07
CA THR A 167 3.21 5.62 -7.60
C THR A 167 2.27 5.27 -6.45
N HIS A 168 1.66 4.08 -6.48
CA HIS A 168 0.79 3.57 -5.43
C HIS A 168 0.67 2.04 -5.49
N THR A 169 0.37 1.46 -4.33
CA THR A 169 -0.16 0.10 -4.19
C THR A 169 -1.60 0.20 -3.76
N HIS A 170 -2.48 -0.59 -4.37
CA HIS A 170 -3.86 -0.69 -3.94
C HIS A 170 -3.98 -1.71 -2.81
N LEU A 171 -4.90 -1.45 -1.88
CA LEU A 171 -5.26 -2.35 -0.80
C LEU A 171 -6.79 -2.40 -0.74
N LEU A 172 -7.35 -3.60 -0.70
CA LEU A 172 -8.79 -3.81 -0.51
C LEU A 172 -9.00 -4.84 0.59
N ALA A 173 -9.78 -4.47 1.62
CA ALA A 173 -10.02 -5.33 2.77
C ALA A 173 -11.40 -5.98 2.68
N HIS A 174 -11.45 -7.28 2.94
CA HIS A 174 -12.65 -8.10 2.92
C HIS A 174 -12.86 -8.76 4.28
N MET A 175 -14.10 -8.73 4.75
CA MET A 175 -14.55 -9.47 5.93
C MET A 175 -15.66 -10.45 5.50
N ASN A 176 -15.84 -11.53 6.27
CA ASN A 176 -16.83 -12.58 5.98
C ASN A 176 -16.61 -13.24 4.60
N VAL A 177 -15.36 -13.62 4.32
CA VAL A 177 -14.95 -14.18 3.03
C VAL A 177 -15.28 -15.67 2.93
N THR A 178 -15.64 -16.11 1.73
CA THR A 178 -15.66 -17.53 1.34
C THR A 178 -14.47 -17.79 0.44
N VAL A 179 -13.59 -18.71 0.84
CA VAL A 179 -12.46 -19.17 0.02
C VAL A 179 -12.91 -20.40 -0.76
N ASN A 180 -12.69 -20.39 -2.07
CA ASN A 180 -12.96 -21.55 -2.92
C ASN A 180 -11.68 -22.38 -3.06
N ASP A 181 -11.81 -23.70 -2.94
CA ASP A 181 -10.75 -24.68 -3.16
C ASP A 181 -10.44 -24.91 -4.66
#